data_AF-A0A7K2WWS2-F1
#
_entry.id   AF-A0A7K2WWS2-F1
#
_cell.length_a   1.000
_cell.length_b   1.000
_cell.length_c   1.000
_cell.angle_alpha   90.00
_cell.angle_beta   90.00
_cell.angle_gamma   90.00
#
_symmetry.space_group_name_H-M   'P 1'
#
loop_
_entity.id
_entity.type
_entity.pdbx_description
1 polymer ?
#
loop_
_entity_poly.entity_id
_entity_poly.type
_entity_poly.pdbx_seq_one_letter_code
_entity_poly.pdbx_strand_id
1 'polypeptide(L)'
;ALAAMGVMRFCYGALTVMLLMLCRYAWTDRESDGLALLGLALGVSGAGFFAAAVLTPWAAGRLGTAAWTAWCAGAAAVLLPLLGLPFAPAPLLVAAFVLGLVTQGAKIATDTVVQTAVDDTFRGRVFSLYDVLFNVAFVAAAGVAALVLPQDGRSAPLVVAVALLYAAVAVAMTRKGDVSRETSPWEHLDGGHVSRET
;
A
#
# COMPACT_ATOMS: atom_id res chain seq x y z
N ALA A 1 10.37 -1.66 3.96
CA ALA A 1 9.32 -2.49 4.58
C ALA A 1 8.54 -1.64 5.59
N LEU A 2 8.90 -1.59 6.88
CA LEU A 2 8.11 -0.91 7.91
C LEU A 2 7.81 0.58 7.61
N ALA A 3 8.84 1.41 7.38
CA ALA A 3 8.64 2.82 7.05
C ALA A 3 7.82 3.02 5.76
N ALA A 4 8.09 2.20 4.73
CA ALA A 4 7.33 2.21 3.48
C ALA A 4 5.85 1.89 3.73
N MET A 5 5.55 0.88 4.54
CA MET A 5 4.18 0.51 4.88
C MET A 5 3.49 1.61 5.69
N GLY A 6 4.19 2.26 6.63
CA GLY A 6 3.68 3.42 7.36
C GLY A 6 3.29 4.57 6.42
N VAL A 7 4.15 4.91 5.45
CA VAL A 7 3.86 5.94 4.44
C VAL A 7 2.68 5.54 3.56
N MET A 8 2.63 4.31 3.06
CA MET A 8 1.51 3.82 2.24
C MET A 8 0.19 3.83 3.03
N ARG A 9 0.24 3.53 4.33
CA ARG A 9 -0.93 3.55 5.21
C ARG A 9 -1.41 4.97 5.49
N PHE A 10 -0.49 5.92 5.67
CA PHE A 10 -0.81 7.34 5.74
C PHE A 10 -1.49 7.81 4.44
N CYS A 11 -0.91 7.50 3.28
CA CYS A 11 -1.47 7.83 1.98
C CYS A 11 -2.90 7.29 1.80
N TYR A 12 -3.10 6.01 2.14
CA TYR A 12 -4.43 5.39 2.10
C TYR A 12 -5.44 6.08 3.03
N GLY A 13 -5.02 6.48 4.24
CA GLY A 13 -5.85 7.24 5.18
C GLY A 13 -6.29 8.60 4.64
N ALA A 14 -5.34 9.39 4.11
CA ALA A 14 -5.64 10.70 3.53
C ALA A 14 -6.64 10.59 2.35
N LEU A 15 -6.43 9.61 1.47
CA LEU A 15 -7.32 9.37 0.33
C LEU A 15 -8.71 8.86 0.75
N THR A 16 -8.78 8.10 1.83
CA THR A 16 -10.07 7.65 2.40
C THR A 16 -10.88 8.83 2.91
N VAL A 17 -10.25 9.79 3.59
CA VAL A 17 -10.94 11.01 4.04
C VAL A 17 -11.35 11.88 2.86
N MET A 18 -10.49 12.03 1.85
CA MET A 18 -10.85 12.73 0.61
C MET A 18 -12.08 12.10 -0.06
N LEU A 19 -12.10 10.77 -0.17
CA LEU A 19 -13.22 10.03 -0.74
C LEU A 19 -14.50 10.20 0.08
N LEU A 20 -14.40 10.19 1.41
CA LEU A 20 -15.51 10.48 2.31
C LEU A 20 -16.08 11.89 2.07
N MET A 21 -15.22 12.91 1.96
CA MET A 21 -15.65 14.27 1.65
C MET A 21 -16.34 14.36 0.29
N LEU A 22 -15.80 13.70 -0.74
CA LEU A 22 -16.41 13.67 -2.08
C LEU A 22 -17.79 12.99 -2.05
N CYS A 23 -17.90 11.83 -1.41
CA CYS A 23 -19.18 11.14 -1.25
C CYS A 23 -20.19 11.97 -0.48
N ARG A 24 -19.77 12.75 0.54
CA ARG A 24 -20.69 13.48 1.42
C ARG A 24 -21.11 14.84 0.87
N TYR A 25 -20.21 15.53 0.16
CA TYR A 25 -20.36 16.95 -0.18
C TYR A 25 -20.23 17.25 -1.68
N ALA A 26 -19.63 16.37 -2.47
CA ALA A 26 -19.30 16.66 -3.87
C ALA A 26 -20.21 15.96 -4.89
N TRP A 27 -20.78 14.81 -4.51
CA TRP A 27 -21.54 13.95 -5.43
C TRP A 27 -23.00 13.76 -5.05
N THR A 28 -23.43 14.26 -3.89
CA THR A 28 -24.79 14.12 -3.40
C THR A 28 -25.22 15.34 -2.61
N ASP A 29 -26.51 15.67 -2.73
CA ASP A 29 -27.18 16.67 -1.90
C ASP A 29 -27.83 16.04 -0.65
N ARG A 30 -28.07 14.72 -0.67
CA ARG A 30 -28.70 13.97 0.43
C ARG A 30 -27.68 13.13 1.19
N GLU A 31 -27.75 13.23 2.51
CA GLU A 31 -26.85 12.51 3.43
C GLU A 31 -26.92 10.98 3.28
N SER A 32 -28.12 10.42 3.16
CA SER A 32 -28.35 8.98 3.02
C SER A 32 -27.62 8.39 1.81
N ASP A 33 -27.61 9.12 0.70
CA ASP A 33 -27.01 8.68 -0.55
C ASP A 33 -25.48 8.75 -0.47
N GLY A 34 -24.94 9.75 0.24
CA GLY A 34 -23.50 9.88 0.47
C GLY A 34 -22.95 8.75 1.32
N LEU A 35 -23.68 8.35 2.36
CA LEU A 35 -23.35 7.17 3.17
C LEU A 35 -23.41 5.88 2.35
N ALA A 36 -24.42 5.73 1.48
CA ALA A 36 -24.52 4.58 0.59
C ALA A 36 -23.34 4.51 -0.40
N LEU A 37 -22.97 5.63 -1.02
CA LEU A 37 -21.82 5.73 -1.92
C LEU A 37 -20.49 5.46 -1.20
N LEU A 38 -20.33 5.97 0.02
CA LEU A 38 -19.17 5.67 0.85
C LEU A 38 -19.10 4.17 1.18
N GLY A 39 -20.23 3.57 1.57
CA GLY A 39 -20.33 2.13 1.83
C GLY A 39 -19.95 1.30 0.60
N LEU A 40 -20.44 1.68 -0.58
CA LEU A 40 -20.05 1.05 -1.85
C LEU A 40 -18.54 1.18 -2.08
N ALA A 41 -17.98 2.38 -1.94
CA ALA A 41 -16.57 2.63 -2.20
C ALA A 41 -15.65 1.87 -1.22
N LEU A 42 -16.03 1.80 0.06
CA LEU A 42 -15.33 0.98 1.06
C LEU A 42 -15.47 -0.51 0.76
N GLY A 43 -16.63 -0.97 0.30
CA GLY A 43 -16.84 -2.35 -0.16
C GLY A 43 -15.95 -2.70 -1.35
N VAL A 44 -15.82 -1.79 -2.32
CA VAL A 44 -14.92 -1.93 -3.47
C VAL A 44 -13.45 -1.95 -3.06
N SER A 45 -13.04 -1.11 -2.10
CA SER A 45 -11.70 -1.20 -1.50
C SER A 45 -11.48 -2.55 -0.78
N GLY A 46 -12.50 -3.05 -0.08
CA GLY A 46 -12.49 -4.38 0.54
C GLY A 46 -12.34 -5.53 -0.46
N ALA A 47 -12.95 -5.42 -1.64
CA ALA A 47 -12.72 -6.37 -2.74
C ALA A 47 -11.26 -6.32 -3.23
N GLY A 48 -10.65 -5.13 -3.26
CA GLY A 48 -9.21 -4.97 -3.50
C GLY A 48 -8.35 -5.66 -2.43
N PHE A 49 -8.71 -5.53 -1.15
CA PHE A 49 -8.04 -6.23 -0.05
C PHE A 49 -8.09 -7.75 -0.22
N PHE A 50 -9.26 -8.28 -0.60
CA PHE A 50 -9.42 -9.70 -0.86
C PHE A 50 -8.56 -10.15 -2.06
N ALA A 51 -8.57 -9.40 -3.15
CA ALA A 51 -7.71 -9.70 -4.31
C ALA A 51 -6.23 -9.72 -3.93
N ALA A 52 -5.78 -8.78 -3.09
CA ALA A 52 -4.41 -8.77 -2.58
C ALA A 52 -4.07 -10.02 -1.75
N ALA A 53 -5.00 -10.51 -0.92
CA ALA A 53 -4.78 -11.72 -0.13
C ALA A 53 -4.53 -12.95 -1.00
N VAL A 54 -5.18 -13.04 -2.17
CA VAL A 54 -5.00 -14.12 -3.14
C VAL A 54 -3.72 -13.95 -3.95
N LEU A 55 -3.45 -12.73 -4.43
CA LEU A 55 -2.35 -12.47 -5.38
C LEU A 55 -0.98 -12.36 -4.71
N THR A 56 -0.93 -11.81 -3.50
CA THR A 56 0.34 -11.45 -2.84
C THR A 56 1.24 -12.65 -2.55
N PRO A 57 0.76 -13.79 -2.00
CA PRO A 57 1.63 -14.92 -1.70
C PRO A 57 2.40 -15.42 -2.94
N TRP A 58 1.71 -15.52 -4.08
CA TRP A 58 2.33 -15.91 -5.34
C TRP A 58 3.31 -14.85 -5.87
N ALA A 59 2.90 -13.57 -5.86
CA ALA A 59 3.71 -12.49 -6.42
C ALA A 59 4.97 -12.24 -5.58
N ALA A 60 4.81 -12.18 -4.26
CA ALA A 60 5.92 -12.02 -3.32
C ALA A 60 6.84 -13.25 -3.30
N GLY A 61 6.29 -14.46 -3.48
CA GLY A 61 7.09 -15.68 -3.61
C GLY A 61 7.97 -15.71 -4.87
N ARG A 62 7.53 -15.06 -5.96
CA ARG A 62 8.29 -14.99 -7.22
C ARG A 62 9.25 -13.80 -7.30
N LEU A 63 8.80 -12.63 -6.87
CA LEU A 63 9.54 -11.37 -7.03
C LEU A 63 10.39 -11.03 -5.79
N GLY A 64 10.03 -11.58 -4.64
CA GLY A 64 10.46 -11.10 -3.32
C GLY A 64 9.54 -10.02 -2.77
N THR A 65 9.47 -9.92 -1.44
CA THR A 65 8.60 -8.97 -0.72
C THR A 65 8.92 -7.51 -1.01
N ALA A 66 10.20 -7.16 -1.16
CA ALA A 66 10.64 -5.80 -1.48
C ALA A 66 10.19 -5.37 -2.89
N ALA A 67 10.41 -6.21 -3.90
CA ALA A 67 10.00 -5.94 -5.28
C ALA A 67 8.48 -5.88 -5.43
N TRP A 68 7.74 -6.77 -4.75
CA TRP A 68 6.27 -6.70 -4.74
C TRP A 68 5.77 -5.40 -4.11
N THR A 69 6.35 -4.99 -2.98
CA THR A 69 6.00 -3.70 -2.34
C THR A 69 6.31 -2.51 -3.26
N ALA A 70 7.44 -2.55 -3.98
CA ALA A 70 7.79 -1.53 -4.96
C ALA A 70 6.78 -1.46 -6.10
N TRP A 71 6.32 -2.62 -6.59
CA TRP A 71 5.31 -2.70 -7.65
C TRP A 71 3.96 -2.15 -7.17
N CYS A 72 3.51 -2.52 -5.98
CA CYS A 72 2.29 -1.97 -5.37
C CYS A 72 2.36 -0.44 -5.26
N ALA A 73 3.47 0.10 -4.76
CA ALA A 73 3.65 1.54 -4.64
C ALA A 73 3.74 2.24 -6.02
N GLY A 74 4.45 1.64 -6.98
CA GLY A 74 4.56 2.18 -8.34
C GLY A 74 3.22 2.21 -9.08
N ALA A 75 2.42 1.14 -8.95
CA ALA A 75 1.07 1.08 -9.50
C ALA A 75 0.18 2.18 -8.89
N ALA A 76 0.24 2.38 -7.57
CA ALA A 76 -0.47 3.45 -6.90
C ALA A 76 -0.03 4.83 -7.39
N ALA A 77 1.28 5.07 -7.54
CA ALA A 77 1.83 6.34 -7.98
C ALA A 77 1.34 6.77 -9.39
N VAL A 78 1.12 5.80 -10.28
CA VAL A 78 0.67 6.06 -11.66
C VAL A 78 -0.85 6.11 -11.75
N LEU A 79 -1.55 5.15 -11.15
CA LEU A 79 -3.00 5.00 -11.32
C LEU A 79 -3.77 6.02 -10.48
N LEU A 80 -3.27 6.41 -9.31
CA LEU A 80 -3.92 7.39 -8.46
C LEU A 80 -4.17 8.74 -9.17
N PRO A 81 -3.18 9.42 -9.77
CA PRO A 81 -3.45 10.69 -10.43
C PRO A 81 -4.37 10.52 -11.65
N LEU A 82 -4.20 9.43 -12.41
CA LEU A 82 -5.04 9.14 -13.58
C LEU A 82 -6.52 9.00 -13.21
N LEU A 83 -6.80 8.32 -12.10
CA LEU A 83 -8.16 8.03 -11.66
C LEU A 83 -8.72 9.08 -10.69
N GLY A 84 -7.86 9.78 -9.95
CA GLY A 84 -8.23 10.69 -8.88
C GLY A 84 -8.38 12.14 -9.29
N LEU A 85 -7.57 12.64 -10.24
CA LEU A 85 -7.65 14.04 -10.71
C LEU A 85 -8.97 14.41 -11.42
N PRO A 86 -9.69 13.48 -12.08
CA PRO A 86 -11.02 13.78 -12.60
C PRO A 86 -12.07 14.07 -11.51
N PHE A 87 -11.84 13.65 -10.25
CA PHE A 87 -12.80 13.73 -9.13
C PHE A 87 -14.20 13.19 -9.47
N ALA A 88 -14.27 12.22 -10.38
CA ALA A 88 -15.50 11.59 -10.81
C ALA A 88 -15.75 10.27 -10.05
N PRO A 89 -17.01 9.91 -9.77
CA PRO A 89 -17.33 8.73 -8.95
C PRO A 89 -16.76 7.43 -9.50
N ALA A 90 -16.98 7.14 -10.79
CA ALA A 90 -16.57 5.87 -11.38
C ALA A 90 -15.03 5.66 -11.38
N PRO A 91 -14.20 6.61 -11.85
CA PRO A 91 -12.74 6.51 -11.71
C PRO A 91 -12.28 6.35 -10.26
N LEU A 92 -12.91 7.03 -9.30
CA LEU A 92 -12.52 6.93 -7.89
C LEU A 92 -12.94 5.61 -7.23
N LEU A 93 -13.99 4.95 -7.71
CA LEU A 93 -14.30 3.57 -7.31
C LEU A 93 -13.22 2.60 -7.81
N VAL A 94 -12.75 2.77 -9.05
CA VAL A 94 -11.61 1.99 -9.57
C VAL A 94 -10.34 2.29 -8.74
N ALA A 95 -10.10 3.56 -8.41
CA ALA A 95 -8.99 3.94 -7.54
C ALA A 95 -9.11 3.29 -6.16
N ALA A 96 -10.31 3.24 -5.57
CA ALA A 96 -10.56 2.60 -4.28
C ALA A 96 -10.20 1.11 -4.32
N PHE A 97 -10.57 0.39 -5.37
CA PHE A 97 -10.17 -1.02 -5.56
C PHE A 97 -8.65 -1.16 -5.64
N VAL A 98 -8.00 -0.37 -6.50
CA VAL A 98 -6.54 -0.42 -6.71
C VAL A 98 -5.80 -0.08 -5.42
N LEU A 99 -6.19 0.99 -4.73
CA LEU A 99 -5.60 1.41 -3.46
C LEU A 99 -5.82 0.37 -2.37
N GLY A 100 -6.97 -0.29 -2.38
CA GLY A 100 -7.24 -1.46 -1.56
C GLY A 100 -6.18 -2.53 -1.79
N LEU A 101 -6.08 -2.99 -3.03
CA LEU A 101 -5.17 -4.06 -3.43
C LEU A 101 -3.71 -3.75 -3.08
N VAL A 102 -3.21 -2.58 -3.48
CA VAL A 102 -1.79 -2.23 -3.25
C VAL A 102 -1.47 -2.04 -1.77
N THR A 103 -2.40 -1.49 -0.98
CA THR A 103 -2.21 -1.30 0.46
C THR A 103 -2.17 -2.64 1.18
N GLN A 104 -3.12 -3.53 0.91
CA GLN A 104 -3.11 -4.85 1.53
C GLN A 104 -1.94 -5.72 1.04
N GLY A 105 -1.59 -5.63 -0.24
CA GLY A 105 -0.48 -6.41 -0.79
C GLY A 105 0.86 -6.03 -0.17
N ALA A 106 1.12 -4.73 -0.03
CA ALA A 106 2.31 -4.24 0.67
C ALA A 106 2.31 -4.61 2.18
N LYS A 107 1.13 -4.64 2.82
CA LYS A 107 0.99 -5.05 4.23
C LYS A 107 1.37 -6.52 4.38
N ILE A 108 0.78 -7.42 3.61
CA ILE A 108 1.06 -8.85 3.67
C ILE A 108 2.56 -9.10 3.48
N ALA A 109 3.18 -8.46 2.48
CA ALA A 109 4.63 -8.58 2.28
C ALA A 109 5.46 -8.05 3.45
N THR A 110 5.03 -6.97 4.10
CA THR A 110 5.70 -6.43 5.29
C THR A 110 5.55 -7.37 6.49
N ASP A 111 4.36 -7.94 6.69
CA ASP A 111 4.08 -8.92 7.73
C ASP A 111 4.99 -10.15 7.55
N THR A 112 5.13 -10.65 6.31
CA THR A 112 6.07 -11.74 5.99
C THR A 112 7.51 -11.38 6.35
N VAL A 113 7.98 -10.16 6.04
CA VAL A 113 9.34 -9.72 6.40
C VAL A 113 9.54 -9.67 7.91
N VAL A 114 8.55 -9.20 8.67
CA VAL A 114 8.64 -9.17 10.14
C VAL A 114 8.66 -10.59 10.71
N GLN A 115 7.84 -11.48 10.17
CA GLN A 115 7.77 -12.87 10.59
C GLN A 115 9.09 -13.60 10.36
N THR A 116 9.78 -13.36 9.24
CA THR A 116 11.06 -14.01 8.91
C THR A 116 12.26 -13.39 9.61
N ALA A 117 12.21 -12.11 9.98
CA ALA A 117 13.34 -11.40 10.58
C ALA A 117 13.39 -11.45 12.12
N VAL A 118 12.29 -11.86 12.77
CA VAL A 118 12.15 -11.76 14.23
C VAL A 118 11.87 -13.13 14.83
N ASP A 119 12.65 -13.45 15.87
CA ASP A 119 12.49 -14.66 16.68
C ASP A 119 11.06 -14.75 17.25
N ASP A 120 10.51 -15.97 17.22
CA ASP A 120 9.15 -16.30 17.66
C ASP A 120 8.82 -15.74 19.06
N THR A 121 9.81 -15.69 19.96
CA THR A 121 9.67 -15.18 21.33
C THR A 121 9.33 -13.69 21.40
N PHE A 122 9.71 -12.92 20.38
CA PHE A 122 9.46 -11.47 20.29
C PHE A 122 8.44 -11.10 19.22
N ARG A 123 8.09 -12.02 18.31
CA ARG A 123 7.23 -11.78 17.15
C ARG A 123 5.90 -11.13 17.52
N GLY A 124 5.21 -11.62 18.55
CA GLY A 124 3.92 -11.06 18.97
C GLY A 124 3.99 -9.61 19.47
N ARG A 125 5.03 -9.27 20.24
CA ARG A 125 5.27 -7.90 20.73
C ARG A 125 5.60 -6.95 19.61
N VAL A 126 6.46 -7.41 18.72
CA VAL A 126 6.92 -6.66 17.56
C VAL A 126 5.78 -6.43 16.55
N PHE A 127 4.95 -7.45 16.31
CA PHE A 127 3.76 -7.33 15.46
C PHE A 127 2.77 -6.29 16.01
N SER A 128 2.50 -6.34 17.32
CA SER A 128 1.62 -5.37 17.99
C SER A 128 2.14 -3.93 17.86
N LEU A 129 3.45 -3.72 18.01
CA LEU A 129 4.07 -2.39 17.88
C LEU A 129 3.87 -1.81 16.48
N TYR A 130 4.13 -2.59 15.43
CA TYR A 130 3.98 -2.11 14.06
C TYR A 130 2.52 -1.94 13.65
N ASP A 131 1.61 -2.81 14.10
CA ASP A 131 0.18 -2.65 13.88
C ASP A 131 -0.33 -1.33 14.46
N VAL A 132 0.10 -0.98 15.69
CA VAL A 132 -0.22 0.32 16.30
C VAL A 132 0.37 1.45 15.47
N LEU A 133 1.66 1.38 15.08
CA LEU A 133 2.30 2.43 14.27
C LEU A 133 1.58 2.67 12.94
N PHE A 134 1.15 1.61 12.25
CA PHE A 134 0.43 1.73 10.99
C PHE A 134 -0.98 2.30 11.18
N ASN A 135 -1.70 1.88 12.21
CA ASN A 135 -3.01 2.45 12.50
C ASN A 135 -2.91 3.91 12.96
N VAL A 136 -1.88 4.27 13.74
CA VAL A 136 -1.59 5.66 14.09
C VAL A 136 -1.29 6.49 12.84
N ALA A 137 -0.51 5.96 11.89
CA ALA A 137 -0.25 6.64 10.62
C ALA A 137 -1.55 6.90 9.83
N PHE A 138 -2.48 5.94 9.81
CA PHE A 138 -3.80 6.11 9.19
C PHE A 138 -4.61 7.22 9.86
N VAL A 139 -4.69 7.22 11.19
CA VAL A 139 -5.44 8.22 11.96
C VAL A 139 -4.80 9.60 11.84
N ALA A 140 -3.47 9.68 11.89
CA ALA A 140 -2.73 10.92 11.67
C ALA A 140 -3.00 11.50 10.28
N ALA A 141 -3.08 10.65 9.26
CA ALA A 141 -3.44 11.08 7.91
C ALA A 141 -4.85 11.65 7.85
N ALA A 142 -5.80 11.06 8.58
CA ALA A 142 -7.15 11.60 8.67
C ALA A 142 -7.16 13.00 9.33
N GLY A 143 -6.38 13.18 10.39
CA GLY A 143 -6.20 14.49 11.03
C GLY A 143 -5.59 15.54 10.09
N VAL A 144 -4.51 15.19 9.37
CA VAL A 144 -3.89 16.08 8.38
C VAL A 144 -4.85 16.39 7.24
N ALA A 145 -5.53 15.38 6.70
CA ALA A 145 -6.50 15.55 5.62
C ALA A 145 -7.65 16.47 6.03
N ALA A 146 -8.16 16.35 7.26
CA ALA A 146 -9.21 17.23 7.78
C ALA A 146 -8.78 18.70 7.86
N LEU A 147 -7.49 18.99 8.03
CA LEU A 147 -6.96 20.36 8.08
C LEU A 147 -6.65 20.95 6.70
N VAL A 148 -6.34 20.10 5.72
CA VAL A 148 -5.82 20.53 4.40
C VAL A 148 -6.88 20.43 3.30
N LEU A 149 -7.89 19.56 3.45
CA LEU A 149 -8.92 19.37 2.43
C LEU A 149 -9.89 20.56 2.38
N PRO A 150 -10.28 21.01 1.17
CA PRO A 150 -11.39 21.93 1.01
C PRO A 150 -12.71 21.26 1.43
N GLN A 151 -13.74 22.08 1.65
CA GLN A 151 -15.06 21.62 2.13
C GLN A 151 -15.72 20.59 1.21
N ASP A 152 -15.45 20.63 -0.09
CA ASP A 152 -15.96 19.68 -1.08
C ASP A 152 -15.03 18.47 -1.30
N GLY A 153 -13.87 18.42 -0.64
CA GLY A 153 -12.90 17.33 -0.74
C GLY A 153 -12.07 17.29 -2.02
N ARG A 154 -12.29 18.19 -3.01
CA ARG A 154 -11.54 18.18 -4.27
C ARG A 154 -10.17 18.82 -4.10
N SER A 155 -9.13 18.01 -3.88
CA SER A 155 -7.76 18.49 -3.70
C SER A 155 -6.76 17.83 -4.65
N ALA A 156 -6.49 18.50 -5.78
CA ALA A 156 -5.43 18.07 -6.70
C ALA A 156 -4.03 18.07 -6.03
N PRO A 157 -3.66 19.05 -5.18
CA PRO A 157 -2.39 19.01 -4.45
C PRO A 157 -2.25 17.75 -3.58
N LEU A 158 -3.32 17.33 -2.90
CA LEU A 158 -3.29 16.10 -2.10
C LEU A 158 -3.05 14.86 -2.98
N VAL A 159 -3.79 14.73 -4.08
CA VAL A 159 -3.63 13.61 -5.03
C VAL A 159 -2.20 13.53 -5.56
N VAL A 160 -1.64 14.67 -5.99
CA VAL A 160 -0.25 14.74 -6.50
C VAL A 160 0.76 14.43 -5.40
N ALA A 161 0.61 15.01 -4.20
CA ALA A 161 1.53 14.76 -3.10
C ALA A 161 1.54 13.29 -2.69
N VAL A 162 0.37 12.65 -2.61
CA VAL A 162 0.26 11.22 -2.30
C VAL A 162 0.84 10.35 -3.41
N ALA A 163 0.63 10.71 -4.69
CA ALA A 163 1.25 10.01 -5.81
C ALA A 163 2.79 10.08 -5.75
N LEU A 164 3.35 11.25 -5.39
CA LEU A 164 4.79 11.42 -5.20
C LEU A 164 5.33 10.61 -4.01
N LEU A 165 4.58 10.52 -2.91
CA LEU A 165 4.95 9.66 -1.77
C LEU A 165 4.97 8.18 -2.17
N TYR A 166 3.97 7.71 -2.92
CA TYR A 166 3.98 6.35 -3.49
C TYR A 166 5.17 6.14 -4.44
N ALA A 167 5.50 7.10 -5.29
CA ALA A 167 6.67 7.02 -6.16
C ALA A 167 7.98 6.93 -5.36
N ALA A 168 8.11 7.72 -4.30
CA ALA A 168 9.28 7.68 -3.40
C ALA A 168 9.39 6.31 -2.70
N VAL A 169 8.28 5.73 -2.25
CA VAL A 169 8.25 4.37 -1.69
C VAL A 169 8.68 3.34 -2.73
N ALA A 170 8.18 3.44 -3.96
CA ALA A 170 8.56 2.53 -5.04
C ALA A 170 10.08 2.54 -5.28
N VAL A 171 10.66 3.74 -5.45
CA VAL A 171 12.12 3.92 -5.64
C VAL A 171 12.92 3.43 -4.44
N ALA A 172 12.46 3.68 -3.21
CA ALA A 172 13.15 3.21 -2.01
C ALA A 172 13.15 1.68 -1.90
N MET A 173 12.06 1.02 -2.31
CA MET A 173 11.94 -0.44 -2.24
C MET A 173 12.67 -1.16 -3.37
N THR A 174 12.78 -0.59 -4.57
CA THR A 174 13.62 -1.17 -5.64
C THR A 174 15.08 -1.18 -5.24
N ARG A 175 15.62 -0.05 -4.77
CA ARG A 175 17.02 0.06 -4.30
C ARG A 175 17.37 -0.94 -3.20
N LYS A 176 16.42 -1.24 -2.31
CA LYS A 176 16.63 -2.20 -1.22
C LYS A 176 16.63 -3.66 -1.72
N GLY A 177 15.87 -3.95 -2.77
CA GLY A 177 15.85 -5.27 -3.41
C GLY A 177 17.17 -5.61 -4.10
N ASP A 178 17.80 -4.62 -4.74
CA ASP A 178 19.08 -4.79 -5.45
C ASP A 178 20.21 -5.15 -4.48
N VAL A 179 20.33 -4.42 -3.36
CA VAL A 179 21.36 -4.67 -2.32
C VAL A 179 21.24 -6.08 -1.73
N SER A 180 20.01 -6.59 -1.54
CA SER A 180 19.81 -7.92 -0.95
C SER A 180 20.14 -9.07 -1.91
N ARG A 181 20.22 -8.81 -3.22
CA ARG A 181 20.64 -9.79 -4.23
C ARG A 181 22.16 -9.87 -4.35
N GLU A 182 22.87 -8.75 -4.17
CA GLU A 182 24.34 -8.70 -4.26
C GLU A 182 25.05 -9.38 -3.08
N THR A 183 24.42 -9.46 -1.90
CA THR A 183 25.04 -10.04 -0.69
C THR A 183 24.81 -11.53 -0.50
N SER A 184 24.57 -12.29 -1.57
CA SER A 184 24.49 -13.76 -1.49
C SER A 184 25.87 -14.37 -1.17
N PRO A 185 26.12 -14.93 0.03
CA PRO A 185 27.43 -15.46 0.41
C PRO A 185 27.70 -16.88 -0.12
N TRP A 186 26.80 -17.45 -0.95
CA TRP A 186 26.85 -18.87 -1.32
C TRP A 186 27.31 -19.14 -2.76
N GLU A 187 27.59 -18.11 -3.56
CA GLU A 187 27.99 -18.30 -4.98
C GLU A 187 29.44 -18.80 -5.15
N HIS A 188 30.18 -18.98 -4.05
CA HIS A 188 31.57 -19.42 -4.01
C HIS A 188 31.74 -20.84 -3.45
N LEU A 189 30.65 -21.53 -3.08
CA LEU A 189 30.71 -22.87 -2.47
C LEU A 189 30.36 -24.03 -3.44
N ASP A 190 29.83 -23.76 -4.64
CA ASP A 190 29.43 -24.80 -5.60
C ASP A 190 30.48 -25.09 -6.70
N GLY A 191 31.75 -24.76 -6.45
CA GLY A 191 32.88 -25.03 -7.36
C GLY A 191 33.58 -26.39 -7.16
N GLY A 192 32.96 -27.34 -6.45
CA GLY A 192 33.57 -28.62 -6.09
C GLY A 192 33.19 -29.76 -7.04
N HIS A 193 34.09 -30.06 -7.97
CA HIS A 193 34.16 -31.25 -8.83
C HIS A 193 33.42 -32.50 -8.32
N VAL A 194 32.40 -32.96 -9.06
CA VAL A 194 32.03 -34.38 -9.11
C VAL A 194 32.64 -34.97 -10.37
N SER A 195 33.83 -35.54 -10.20
CA SER A 195 34.53 -36.34 -11.21
C SER A 195 33.68 -37.53 -11.62
N ARG A 196 33.56 -37.72 -12.94
CA ARG A 196 33.11 -38.95 -13.59
C ARG A 196 34.15 -40.06 -13.37
N GLU A 197 33.74 -41.25 -12.92
CA GLU A 197 34.27 -42.58 -13.29
C GLU A 197 33.09 -43.56 -13.09
N THR A 198 32.48 -44.14 -14.15
CA THR A 198 32.82 -45.41 -14.84
C THR A 198 33.04 -46.59 -13.91
#